data_AF-A0A7K0WV13-F1
#
_entry.id   AF-A0A7K0WV13-F1
#
_cell.length_a   1.000
_cell.length_b   1.000
_cell.length_c   1.000
_cell.angle_alpha   90.00
_cell.angle_beta   90.00
_cell.angle_gamma   90.00
#
_symmetry.space_group_name_H-M   'P 1'
#
loop_
_entity.id
_entity.type
_entity.pdbx_description
1 polymer ?
#
loop_
_entity_poly.entity_id
_entity_poly.type
_entity_poly.pdbx_seq_one_letter_code
_entity_poly.pdbx_strand_id
1 'polypeptide(L)'
;MTGAPPHLDEVDPFDLPEWLGTGEVTWTSESGLRSGHLVSGLLYAAGHPDLACDLLAVDEAFPVPVVDDATRTRAHQAWRHGQVLCVRHPEAAEGRLTLAIPGRDMTAGRVLDAVARLSKAVGASADDWSVLLRIGEERAASRRGR
;
A
#
# COMPACT_ATOMS: atom_id res chain seq x y z
N MET A 1 16.01 4.20 -20.93
CA MET A 1 16.02 2.73 -20.74
C MET A 1 14.65 2.34 -20.23
N THR A 2 13.80 1.81 -21.11
CA THR A 2 12.46 1.34 -20.77
C THR A 2 12.62 -0.03 -20.13
N GLY A 3 12.67 -0.09 -18.80
CA GLY A 3 12.62 -1.35 -18.07
C GLY A 3 11.25 -2.01 -18.29
N ALA A 4 11.23 -3.34 -18.38
CA ALA A 4 9.96 -4.07 -18.30
C ALA A 4 9.28 -3.71 -16.96
N PRO A 5 7.95 -3.57 -16.94
CA PRO A 5 7.26 -3.24 -15.70
C PRO A 5 7.50 -4.35 -14.65
N PRO A 6 7.70 -3.99 -13.38
CA PRO A 6 8.11 -4.94 -12.37
C PRO A 6 7.01 -5.95 -12.04
N HIS A 7 7.40 -7.19 -11.81
CA HIS A 7 6.59 -8.19 -11.12
C HIS A 7 6.66 -7.92 -9.63
N LEU A 8 5.53 -8.02 -8.92
CA LEU A 8 5.49 -7.90 -7.46
C LEU A 8 5.19 -9.27 -6.86
N ASP A 9 5.94 -9.62 -5.82
CA ASP A 9 5.78 -10.90 -5.13
C ASP A 9 4.57 -10.81 -4.22
N GLU A 10 3.63 -11.75 -4.37
CA GLU A 10 2.44 -11.81 -3.52
C GLU A 10 2.81 -12.15 -2.08
N VAL A 11 2.13 -11.51 -1.14
CA VAL A 11 2.25 -11.77 0.30
C VAL A 11 0.94 -12.34 0.80
N ASP A 12 0.99 -13.51 1.42
CA ASP A 12 -0.15 -14.03 2.16
C ASP A 12 -0.38 -13.16 3.41
N PRO A 13 -1.57 -12.56 3.59
CA PRO A 13 -1.90 -11.82 4.81
C PRO A 13 -1.73 -12.62 6.11
N PHE A 14 -1.83 -13.96 6.06
CA PHE A 14 -1.60 -14.82 7.22
C PHE A 14 -0.12 -14.93 7.62
N ASP A 15 0.81 -14.58 6.73
CA ASP A 15 2.25 -14.51 7.02
C ASP A 15 2.65 -13.14 7.61
N LEU A 16 1.72 -12.20 7.73
CA LEU A 16 1.97 -10.90 8.35
C LEU A 16 2.03 -11.02 9.89
N PRO A 17 2.63 -10.05 10.58
CA PRO A 17 2.72 -10.08 12.04
C PRO A 17 1.35 -10.22 12.72
N GLU A 18 1.27 -11.15 13.68
CA GLU A 18 0.03 -11.49 14.42
C GLU A 18 -0.65 -10.28 15.09
N TRP A 19 0.13 -9.28 15.51
CA TRP A 19 -0.39 -8.08 16.16
C TRP A 19 -1.35 -7.27 15.27
N LEU A 20 -1.26 -7.42 13.94
CA LEU A 20 -2.21 -6.78 13.01
C LEU A 20 -3.62 -7.36 13.14
N GLY A 21 -3.74 -8.63 13.53
CA GLY A 21 -5.02 -9.32 13.71
C GLY A 21 -5.68 -9.09 15.07
N THR A 22 -4.95 -8.55 16.05
CA THR A 22 -5.33 -8.64 17.47
C THR A 22 -5.28 -7.32 18.23
N GLY A 23 -4.58 -6.30 17.74
CA GLY A 23 -4.45 -5.00 18.39
C GLY A 23 -5.15 -3.86 17.65
N GLU A 24 -5.17 -2.68 18.29
CA GLU A 24 -5.53 -1.42 17.62
C GLU A 24 -4.41 -1.00 16.67
N VAL A 25 -4.74 -0.79 15.39
CA VAL A 25 -3.77 -0.49 14.33
C VAL A 25 -4.07 0.85 13.68
N THR A 26 -3.05 1.67 13.51
CA THR A 26 -3.14 2.91 12.72
C THR A 26 -2.27 2.79 11.48
N TRP A 27 -2.87 2.91 10.29
CA TRP A 27 -2.10 3.19 9.09
C TRP A 27 -1.89 4.70 8.95
N THR A 28 -0.65 5.14 8.79
CA THR A 28 -0.28 6.55 8.65
C THR A 28 0.40 6.78 7.31
N SER A 29 -0.10 7.75 6.53
CA SER A 29 0.59 8.19 5.32
C SER A 29 1.82 9.03 5.67
N GLU A 30 2.96 8.78 5.01
CA GLU A 30 4.20 9.55 5.21
C GLU A 30 4.20 10.89 4.43
N SER A 31 3.41 10.95 3.35
CA SER A 31 3.14 12.14 2.52
C SER A 31 1.63 12.30 2.30
N GLY A 32 1.18 13.41 1.68
CA GLY A 32 -0.22 13.50 1.30
C GLY A 32 -0.55 12.80 0.00
N LEU A 33 -1.83 12.49 -0.17
CA LEU A 33 -2.34 11.58 -1.20
C LEU A 33 -2.22 12.07 -2.65
N ARG A 34 -1.85 13.34 -2.86
CA ARG A 34 -1.68 13.93 -4.20
C ARG A 34 -0.28 13.69 -4.79
N SER A 35 0.51 12.83 -4.17
CA SER A 35 1.87 12.47 -4.59
C SER A 35 1.94 11.62 -5.87
N GLY A 36 0.82 11.02 -6.30
CA GLY A 36 0.72 10.22 -7.51
C GLY A 36 0.11 8.84 -7.26
N HIS A 37 0.64 7.82 -7.95
CA HIS A 37 0.14 6.43 -7.87
C HIS A 37 0.67 5.66 -6.65
N LEU A 38 1.73 6.13 -5.99
CA LEU A 38 2.31 5.51 -4.80
C LEU A 38 2.17 6.46 -3.61
N VAL A 39 1.67 5.92 -2.50
CA VAL A 39 1.63 6.61 -1.21
C VAL A 39 2.37 5.75 -0.19
N SER A 40 3.51 6.27 0.28
CA SER A 40 4.27 5.61 1.33
C SER A 40 3.55 5.70 2.67
N GLY A 41 3.57 4.62 3.42
CA GLY A 41 2.85 4.52 4.69
C GLY A 41 3.48 3.55 5.69
N LEU A 42 2.98 3.65 6.92
CA LEU A 42 3.41 2.84 8.05
C LEU A 42 2.18 2.33 8.81
N LEU A 43 2.22 1.06 9.22
CA LEU A 43 1.32 0.48 10.19
C LEU A 43 1.96 0.57 11.57
N TYR A 44 1.21 1.14 12.50
CA TYR A 44 1.61 1.35 13.89
C TYR A 44 0.62 0.66 14.83
N ALA A 45 1.14 0.01 15.87
CA ALA A 45 0.38 -0.45 17.02
C ALA A 45 1.21 -0.27 18.30
N ALA A 46 0.56 0.03 19.41
CA ALA A 46 1.25 0.27 20.67
C ALA A 46 2.07 -0.96 21.11
N GLY A 47 3.35 -0.77 21.41
CA GLY A 47 4.25 -1.85 21.87
C GLY A 47 4.83 -2.74 20.76
N HIS A 48 4.57 -2.42 19.48
CA HIS A 48 5.09 -3.16 18.33
C HIS A 48 5.98 -2.27 17.46
N PRO A 49 6.95 -2.85 16.72
CA PRO A 49 7.73 -2.10 15.74
C PRO A 49 6.85 -1.67 14.56
N ASP A 50 7.11 -0.46 14.04
CA ASP A 50 6.45 0.05 12.84
C ASP A 50 6.68 -0.89 11.65
N LEU A 51 5.62 -1.14 10.88
CA LEU A 51 5.67 -1.93 9.66
C LEU A 51 5.41 -1.04 8.45
N ALA A 52 6.41 -0.92 7.58
CA ALA A 52 6.24 -0.28 6.26
C ALA A 52 5.10 -0.93 5.48
N CYS A 53 4.12 -0.12 5.07
CA CYS A 53 2.95 -0.54 4.31
C CYS A 53 2.53 0.57 3.36
N ASP A 54 2.89 0.43 2.09
CA ASP A 54 2.61 1.41 1.05
C ASP A 54 1.29 1.09 0.33
N LEU A 55 0.73 2.08 -0.38
CA LEU A 55 -0.45 1.91 -1.22
C LEU A 55 -0.08 2.22 -2.67
N LEU A 56 -0.39 1.31 -3.59
CA LEU A 56 -0.03 1.42 -5.00
C LEU A 56 -1.27 1.34 -5.91
N ALA A 57 -1.52 2.42 -6.65
CA ALA A 57 -2.51 2.48 -7.71
C ALA A 57 -1.94 1.86 -9.01
N VAL A 58 -2.46 0.69 -9.42
CA VAL A 58 -1.82 -0.16 -10.42
C VAL A 58 -2.12 0.20 -11.90
N ASP A 59 -3.06 1.11 -12.16
CA ASP A 59 -3.46 1.48 -13.53
C ASP A 59 -2.70 2.69 -14.07
N GLU A 60 -1.74 3.23 -13.31
CA GLU A 60 -0.85 4.28 -13.81
C GLU A 60 0.14 3.68 -14.83
N ALA A 61 0.15 4.26 -16.02
CA ALA A 61 0.87 3.71 -17.17
C ALA A 61 1.80 4.71 -17.87
N PHE A 62 1.99 5.89 -17.27
CA PHE A 62 2.85 6.94 -17.82
C PHE A 62 4.03 7.25 -16.88
N PRO A 63 5.28 7.39 -17.39
CA PRO A 63 5.72 7.12 -18.76
C PRO A 63 5.86 5.61 -19.07
N VAL A 64 5.80 4.75 -18.06
CA VAL A 64 5.78 3.28 -18.17
C VAL A 64 4.77 2.70 -17.17
N PRO A 65 4.21 1.50 -17.42
CA PRO A 65 3.38 0.81 -16.45
C PRO A 65 4.11 0.59 -15.11
N VAL A 66 3.42 0.89 -14.02
CA VAL A 66 3.97 0.74 -12.66
C VAL A 66 4.09 -0.72 -12.23
N VAL A 67 3.30 -1.62 -12.83
CA VAL A 67 3.32 -3.07 -12.60
C VAL A 67 3.03 -3.84 -13.88
N ASP A 68 3.44 -5.11 -13.90
CA ASP A 68 3.13 -6.04 -15.00
C ASP A 68 1.62 -6.33 -15.11
N ASP A 69 1.23 -6.94 -16.24
CA ASP A 69 -0.18 -7.22 -16.54
C ASP A 69 -0.81 -8.24 -15.59
N ALA A 70 -0.02 -9.21 -15.13
CA ALA A 70 -0.46 -10.24 -14.19
C ALA A 70 -0.80 -9.63 -12.83
N THR A 71 0.07 -8.79 -12.27
CA THR A 71 -0.15 -8.08 -11.01
C THR A 71 -1.34 -7.13 -11.12
N ARG A 72 -1.45 -6.39 -12.22
CA ARG A 72 -2.62 -5.52 -12.46
C ARG A 72 -3.92 -6.32 -12.46
N THR A 73 -3.97 -7.41 -13.22
CA THR A 73 -5.14 -8.29 -13.31
C THR A 73 -5.54 -8.85 -11.95
N ARG A 74 -4.57 -9.33 -11.15
CA ARG A 74 -4.82 -9.85 -9.80
C ARG A 74 -5.32 -8.78 -8.84
N ALA A 75 -4.78 -7.55 -8.90
CA ALA A 75 -5.27 -6.44 -8.08
C ALA A 75 -6.75 -6.14 -8.37
N HIS A 76 -7.15 -6.14 -9.65
CA HIS A 76 -8.55 -5.98 -10.05
C HIS A 76 -9.43 -7.15 -9.57
N GLN A 77 -8.95 -8.39 -9.67
CA GLN A 77 -9.68 -9.56 -9.18
C GLN A 77 -9.89 -9.52 -7.66
N ALA A 78 -8.82 -9.34 -6.88
CA ALA A 78 -8.91 -9.20 -5.43
C ALA A 78 -9.88 -8.07 -5.06
N TRP A 79 -9.77 -6.92 -5.73
CA TRP A 79 -10.64 -5.79 -5.45
C TRP A 79 -12.12 -6.09 -5.72
N ARG A 80 -12.43 -6.78 -6.82
CA ARG A 80 -13.79 -7.21 -7.16
C ARG A 80 -14.38 -8.15 -6.10
N HIS A 81 -13.55 -8.95 -5.44
CA HIS A 81 -13.95 -9.90 -4.41
C HIS A 81 -13.95 -9.31 -2.99
N GLY A 82 -13.82 -7.99 -2.83
CA GLY A 82 -13.81 -7.36 -1.52
C GLY A 82 -12.51 -7.58 -0.74
N GLN A 83 -11.44 -7.99 -1.42
CA GLN A 83 -10.10 -8.21 -0.88
C GLN A 83 -9.14 -7.12 -1.36
N VAL A 84 -7.94 -7.08 -0.79
CA VAL A 84 -6.82 -6.25 -1.27
C VAL A 84 -5.63 -7.16 -1.56
N LEU A 85 -4.93 -6.91 -2.65
CA LEU A 85 -3.76 -7.71 -3.01
C LEU A 85 -2.54 -7.15 -2.25
N CYS A 86 -1.98 -7.96 -1.35
CA CYS A 86 -0.75 -7.65 -0.64
C CYS A 86 0.45 -8.12 -1.46
N VAL A 87 1.42 -7.25 -1.67
CA VAL A 87 2.62 -7.55 -2.47
C VAL A 87 3.88 -6.94 -1.85
N ARG A 88 5.05 -7.40 -2.30
CA ARG A 88 6.34 -6.77 -2.07
C ARG A 88 7.03 -6.45 -3.38
N HIS A 89 7.72 -5.31 -3.40
CA HIS A 89 8.64 -4.98 -4.49
C HIS A 89 9.94 -5.78 -4.34
N PRO A 90 10.33 -6.62 -5.32
CA PRO A 90 11.55 -7.42 -5.22
C PRO A 90 12.83 -6.57 -5.26
N GLU A 91 12.78 -5.37 -5.86
CA GLU A 91 13.93 -4.45 -5.97
C GLU A 91 14.00 -3.40 -4.86
N ALA A 92 12.98 -3.31 -4.00
CA ALA A 92 13.03 -2.41 -2.85
C ALA A 92 13.98 -3.00 -1.81
N ALA A 93 15.04 -2.25 -1.45
CA ALA A 93 16.11 -2.70 -0.56
C ALA A 93 15.64 -3.27 0.79
N GLU A 94 14.40 -2.98 1.20
CA GLU A 94 13.79 -3.42 2.46
C GLU A 94 12.51 -4.25 2.27
N GLY A 95 12.12 -4.60 1.04
CA GLY A 95 10.96 -5.43 0.75
C GLY A 95 9.66 -4.94 1.40
N ARG A 96 9.31 -3.66 1.21
CA ARG A 96 8.15 -3.01 1.85
C ARG A 96 6.83 -3.71 1.47
N LEU A 97 5.97 -3.98 2.45
CA LEU A 97 4.60 -4.43 2.18
C LEU A 97 3.88 -3.34 1.40
N THR A 98 3.14 -3.71 0.37
CA THR A 98 2.38 -2.78 -0.47
C THR A 98 1.00 -3.35 -0.73
N LEU A 99 -0.03 -2.51 -0.64
CA LEU A 99 -1.39 -2.84 -1.03
C LEU A 99 -1.62 -2.38 -2.47
N ALA A 100 -1.78 -3.33 -3.39
CA ALA A 100 -2.07 -3.05 -4.79
C ALA A 100 -3.57 -2.82 -4.98
N ILE A 101 -3.91 -1.63 -5.48
CA ILE A 101 -5.26 -1.09 -5.57
C ILE A 101 -5.53 -0.69 -7.03
N PRO A 102 -6.65 -1.11 -7.64
CA PRO A 102 -7.05 -0.63 -8.97
C PRO A 102 -7.12 0.90 -9.04
N GLY A 103 -6.96 1.50 -10.21
CA GLY A 103 -7.02 2.96 -10.42
C GLY A 103 -5.66 3.61 -10.64
N ARG A 104 -5.69 4.92 -10.92
CA ARG A 104 -4.52 5.75 -11.26
C ARG A 104 -4.06 6.65 -10.12
N ASP A 105 -5.01 7.11 -9.31
CA ASP A 105 -4.78 8.07 -8.23
C ASP A 105 -5.25 7.54 -6.87
N MET A 106 -4.62 8.01 -5.81
CA MET A 106 -5.01 7.70 -4.43
C MET A 106 -5.99 8.74 -3.89
N THR A 107 -7.17 8.28 -3.44
CA THR A 107 -8.17 9.13 -2.77
C THR A 107 -8.35 8.67 -1.34
N ALA A 108 -8.81 9.54 -0.44
CA ALA A 108 -9.07 9.17 0.95
C ALA A 108 -10.03 7.97 1.08
N GLY A 109 -11.06 7.91 0.24
CA GLY A 109 -11.98 6.77 0.20
C GLY A 109 -11.30 5.46 -0.21
N ARG A 110 -10.43 5.49 -1.23
CA ARG A 110 -9.66 4.31 -1.65
C ARG A 110 -8.68 3.83 -0.57
N VAL A 111 -8.06 4.75 0.18
CA VAL A 111 -7.21 4.40 1.31
C VAL A 111 -8.02 3.67 2.38
N LEU A 112 -9.17 4.24 2.78
CA LEU A 112 -10.06 3.61 3.77
C LEU A 112 -10.50 2.22 3.32
N ASP A 113 -10.92 2.07 2.06
CA ASP A 113 -11.31 0.78 1.51
C ASP A 113 -10.16 -0.24 1.53
N ALA A 114 -8.96 0.16 1.13
CA ALA A 114 -7.80 -0.72 1.08
C ALA A 114 -7.39 -1.19 2.47
N VAL A 115 -7.32 -0.28 3.44
CA VAL A 115 -6.95 -0.59 4.83
C VAL A 115 -8.03 -1.44 5.50
N ALA A 116 -9.31 -1.15 5.28
CA ALA A 116 -10.41 -1.98 5.79
C ALA A 116 -10.47 -3.39 5.17
N ARG A 117 -9.91 -3.57 3.98
CA ARG A 117 -9.76 -4.90 3.36
C ARG A 117 -8.55 -5.65 3.92
N LEU A 118 -7.46 -4.94 4.20
CA LEU A 118 -6.31 -5.51 4.89
C LEU A 118 -6.70 -6.00 6.29
N SER A 119 -7.42 -5.21 7.08
CA SER A 119 -7.85 -5.61 8.43
C SER A 119 -8.64 -6.92 8.41
N LYS A 120 -9.58 -7.06 7.47
CA LYS A 120 -10.32 -8.31 7.26
C LYS A 120 -9.43 -9.47 6.84
N ALA A 121 -8.43 -9.21 6.00
CA ALA A 121 -7.53 -10.24 5.49
C ALA A 121 -6.63 -10.83 6.60
N VAL A 122 -6.25 -10.02 7.59
CA VAL A 122 -5.49 -10.47 8.77
C VAL A 122 -6.40 -10.94 9.93
N GLY A 123 -7.71 -11.02 9.70
CA GLY A 123 -8.69 -11.50 10.69
C GLY A 123 -9.09 -10.49 11.78
N ALA A 124 -8.73 -9.22 11.64
CA ALA A 124 -9.09 -8.17 12.59
C ALA A 124 -10.50 -7.58 12.34
N SER A 125 -11.06 -6.93 13.37
CA SER A 125 -12.19 -6.03 13.20
C SER A 125 -11.72 -4.71 12.57
N ALA A 126 -12.49 -4.15 11.65
CA ALA A 126 -12.20 -2.83 11.10
C ALA A 126 -12.42 -1.70 12.13
N ASP A 127 -13.14 -1.97 13.22
CA ASP A 127 -13.37 -1.00 14.30
C ASP A 127 -12.09 -0.70 15.11
N ASP A 128 -11.13 -1.64 15.10
CA ASP A 128 -9.82 -1.50 15.76
C ASP A 128 -8.78 -0.83 14.84
N TRP A 129 -9.18 -0.43 13.64
CA TRP A 129 -8.29 0.12 12.62
C TRP A 129 -8.60 1.58 12.33
N SER A 130 -7.56 2.40 12.27
CA SER A 130 -7.66 3.80 11.92
C SER A 130 -6.68 4.20 10.81
N VAL A 131 -7.02 5.29 10.14
CA VAL A 131 -6.22 5.85 9.04
C VAL A 131 -5.90 7.31 9.37
N LEU A 132 -4.62 7.64 9.40
CA LEU A 132 -4.12 9.00 9.54
C LEU A 132 -3.57 9.49 8.20
N LEU A 133 -4.24 10.50 7.63
CA LEU A 133 -3.88 11.09 6.35
C LEU A 133 -3.19 12.45 6.53
N ARG A 134 -2.08 12.65 5.83
CA ARG A 134 -1.45 13.97 5.68
C ARG A 134 -2.13 14.73 4.54
N ILE A 135 -2.39 16.01 4.77
CA ILE A 135 -3.02 16.88 3.77
C ILE A 135 -2.00 17.42 2.75
N GLY A 136 -0.78 17.72 3.19
CA GLY A 136 0.23 18.39 2.37
C GLY A 136 0.78 17.50 1.25
N GLU A 137 1.21 18.09 0.14
CA GLU A 137 1.85 17.36 -0.95
C GLU A 137 3.13 16.65 -0.50
N GLU A 138 3.59 15.65 -1.25
CA GLU A 138 4.90 15.05 -1.03
C GLU A 138 5.92 16.19 -0.88
N ARG A 139 6.57 16.27 0.28
CA ARG A 139 7.82 17.02 0.36
C ARG A 139 8.76 16.24 -0.53
N ALA A 140 8.80 16.62 -1.82
CA ALA A 140 9.88 16.22 -2.70
C ALA A 140 11.15 16.33 -1.87
N ALA A 141 11.94 15.27 -1.84
CA ALA A 141 13.28 15.28 -1.29
C ALA A 141 14.14 16.27 -2.10
N SER A 142 13.84 17.57 -1.96
CA SER A 142 14.63 18.71 -2.34
C SER A 142 15.74 18.79 -1.30
N ARG A 143 16.71 17.89 -1.46
CA ARG A 143 18.07 17.94 -0.89
C ARG A 143 18.94 16.85 -1.54
N ARG A 144 19.00 16.82 -2.86
CA ARG A 144 20.24 16.48 -3.57
C ARG A 144 20.64 17.71 -4.37
N GLY A 145 21.58 18.46 -3.82
CA GLY A 145 22.01 19.74 -4.35
C GLY A 145 22.74 20.58 -3.31
N ARG A 146 23.81 20.03 -2.74
CA ARG A 146 24.97 20.82 -2.33
C ARG A 146 26.22 20.00 -2.55
#